data_AF-A0A9P8KW12-F1
#
_entry.id   AF-A0A9P8KW12-F1
#
_cell.length_a   1.000
_cell.length_b   1.000
_cell.length_c   1.000
_cell.angle_alpha   90.00
_cell.angle_beta   90.00
_cell.angle_gamma   90.00
#
_symmetry.space_group_name_H-M   'P 1'
#
loop_
_entity.id
_entity.type
_entity.pdbx_description
1 polymer ?
#
loop_
_entity_poly.entity_id
_entity_poly.type
_entity_poly.pdbx_seq_one_letter_code
_entity_poly.pdbx_strand_id
1 'polypeptide(L)'
;MYASSIFTILAAAVASVSAVPTPTEGNMLPSRTFLTGVTHSVVVGRGGLHFDPENVVAQIGDTVEWHFTAANHSLAQSDFAHPCKPLADGTGFFAGFNFVTAEGQNPNVYQITVVDNSPIWYYCPQPKGEHCVNGMLGVVNQDPSTDKVLSNQKTIAAGVSLVIPGTIQGGKVGGFQRANPNPLSGF
;
A
#
# COMPACT_ATOMS: atom_id res chain seq x y z
N MET A 1 16.50 -97.28 11.36
CA MET A 1 16.58 -95.99 10.65
C MET A 1 15.15 -95.52 10.44
N TYR A 2 14.62 -94.63 11.29
CA TYR A 2 13.26 -94.08 11.15
C TYR A 2 13.38 -92.56 10.99
N ALA A 3 12.88 -92.07 9.86
CA ALA A 3 12.96 -90.68 9.43
C ALA A 3 11.84 -89.85 10.08
N SER A 4 12.21 -88.74 10.73
CA SER A 4 11.29 -87.77 11.29
C SER A 4 10.99 -86.69 10.24
N SER A 5 9.73 -86.55 9.83
CA SER A 5 9.29 -85.54 8.87
C SER A 5 8.71 -84.33 9.60
N ILE A 6 9.30 -83.16 9.38
CA ILE A 6 8.85 -81.87 9.95
C ILE A 6 7.78 -81.30 9.02
N PHE A 7 6.57 -81.07 9.55
CA PHE A 7 5.51 -80.32 8.87
C PHE A 7 5.66 -78.82 9.18
N THR A 8 5.87 -78.00 8.14
CA THR A 8 5.88 -76.54 8.24
C THR A 8 4.47 -76.01 8.04
N ILE A 9 3.91 -75.31 9.04
CA ILE A 9 2.59 -74.69 8.96
C ILE A 9 2.77 -73.26 8.43
N LEU A 10 2.17 -72.97 7.27
CA LEU A 10 2.13 -71.64 6.67
C LEU A 10 0.89 -70.89 7.19
N ALA A 11 1.10 -69.86 8.02
CA ALA A 11 0.02 -68.97 8.46
C ALA A 11 -0.27 -67.94 7.37
N ALA A 12 -1.48 -67.94 6.82
CA ALA A 12 -1.97 -66.90 5.92
C ALA A 12 -2.45 -65.68 6.72
N ALA A 13 -1.81 -64.54 6.56
CA ALA A 13 -2.27 -63.27 7.13
C ALA A 13 -3.35 -62.65 6.23
N VAL A 14 -4.56 -62.52 6.76
CA VAL A 14 -5.65 -61.76 6.14
C VAL A 14 -5.50 -60.27 6.52
N ALA A 15 -5.18 -59.44 5.55
CA ALA A 15 -5.17 -57.98 5.70
C ALA A 15 -6.60 -57.44 5.48
N SER A 16 -7.19 -56.83 6.50
CA SER A 16 -8.43 -56.06 6.40
C SER A 16 -8.15 -54.69 5.78
N VAL A 17 -8.70 -54.43 4.60
CA VAL A 17 -8.66 -53.12 3.95
C VAL A 17 -9.81 -52.27 4.50
N SER A 18 -9.49 -51.28 5.33
CA SER A 18 -10.44 -50.26 5.76
C SER A 18 -10.55 -49.17 4.68
N ALA A 19 -11.70 -49.05 4.03
CA ALA A 19 -11.98 -47.96 3.09
C ALA A 19 -12.15 -46.65 3.87
N VAL A 20 -11.17 -45.75 3.77
CA VAL A 20 -11.25 -44.38 4.31
C VAL A 20 -12.00 -43.51 3.29
N PRO A 21 -13.04 -42.75 3.68
CA PRO A 21 -13.73 -41.86 2.75
C PRO A 21 -12.78 -40.76 2.27
N THR A 22 -12.65 -40.62 0.95
CA THR A 22 -11.93 -39.52 0.31
C THR A 22 -12.62 -38.20 0.65
N PRO A 23 -11.92 -37.18 1.16
CA PRO A 23 -12.51 -35.87 1.35
C PRO A 23 -12.93 -35.32 -0.02
N THR A 24 -14.20 -34.95 -0.15
CA THR A 24 -14.68 -34.19 -1.30
C THR A 24 -13.96 -32.84 -1.29
N GLU A 25 -13.00 -32.65 -2.19
CA GLU A 25 -12.52 -31.32 -2.53
C GLU A 25 -13.71 -30.54 -3.07
N GLY A 26 -14.28 -29.68 -2.23
CA GLY A 26 -15.26 -28.70 -2.66
C GLY A 26 -14.63 -27.93 -3.81
N ASN A 27 -15.32 -27.90 -4.94
CA ASN A 27 -14.93 -27.16 -6.13
C ASN A 27 -14.90 -25.67 -5.75
N MET A 28 -13.77 -25.21 -5.20
CA MET A 28 -13.48 -23.81 -4.93
C MET A 28 -13.50 -23.11 -6.29
N LEU A 29 -14.64 -22.51 -6.63
CA LEU A 29 -14.69 -21.56 -7.74
C LEU A 29 -13.58 -20.55 -7.50
N PRO A 30 -12.73 -20.23 -8.49
CA PRO A 30 -11.74 -19.18 -8.32
C PRO A 30 -12.50 -17.91 -7.92
N SER A 31 -12.24 -17.42 -6.71
CA SER A 31 -12.76 -16.14 -6.26
C SER A 31 -12.20 -15.09 -7.22
N ARG A 32 -13.03 -14.62 -8.15
CA ARG A 32 -12.68 -13.48 -8.99
C ARG A 32 -12.81 -12.26 -8.11
N THR A 33 -11.69 -11.77 -7.56
CA THR A 33 -11.65 -10.42 -7.02
C THR A 33 -11.88 -9.46 -8.17
N PHE A 34 -13.09 -8.89 -8.25
CA PHE A 34 -13.36 -7.82 -9.19
C PHE A 34 -12.57 -6.59 -8.72
N LEU A 35 -11.68 -6.09 -9.57
CA LEU A 35 -11.04 -4.80 -9.34
C LEU A 35 -12.14 -3.75 -9.40
N THR A 36 -12.34 -3.01 -8.31
CA THR A 36 -13.36 -1.97 -8.21
C THR A 36 -13.08 -0.80 -9.14
N GLY A 37 -11.80 -0.50 -9.38
CA GLY A 37 -11.37 0.59 -10.28
C GLY A 37 -11.84 1.97 -9.82
N VAL A 38 -12.15 2.11 -8.53
CA VAL A 38 -12.61 3.37 -7.94
C VAL A 38 -11.43 4.31 -7.82
N THR A 39 -11.67 5.59 -8.10
CA THR A 39 -10.67 6.65 -7.87
C THR A 39 -10.98 7.34 -6.55
N HIS A 40 -10.00 7.37 -5.65
CA HIS A 40 -10.03 8.07 -4.37
C HIS A 40 -9.23 9.35 -4.48
N SER A 41 -9.89 10.50 -4.40
CA SER A 41 -9.22 11.81 -4.48
C SER A 41 -8.65 12.22 -3.12
N VAL A 42 -7.43 12.73 -3.12
CA VAL A 42 -6.75 13.35 -1.98
C VAL A 42 -6.36 14.78 -2.38
N VAL A 43 -6.81 15.77 -1.63
CA VAL A 43 -6.45 17.16 -1.86
C VAL A 43 -5.19 17.49 -1.07
N VAL A 44 -4.21 18.09 -1.74
CA VAL A 44 -2.91 18.43 -1.17
C VAL A 44 -2.84 19.92 -0.92
N GLY A 45 -2.63 20.31 0.34
CA GLY A 45 -2.35 21.69 0.72
C GLY A 45 -3.57 22.58 0.97
N ARG A 46 -4.80 22.05 0.87
CA ARG A 46 -6.01 22.88 1.05
C ARG A 46 -6.07 23.40 2.46
N GLY A 47 -6.00 24.72 2.65
CA GLY A 47 -6.11 25.31 3.99
C GLY A 47 -4.93 25.00 4.93
N GLY A 48 -3.81 24.47 4.44
CA GLY A 48 -2.59 24.30 5.24
C GLY A 48 -1.75 23.07 4.89
N LEU A 49 -0.92 22.65 5.85
CA LEU A 49 0.06 21.57 5.69
C LEU A 49 -0.55 20.18 5.92
N HIS A 50 -1.51 19.78 5.10
CA HIS A 50 -2.12 18.44 5.20
C HIS A 50 -2.57 17.86 3.86
N PHE A 51 -2.86 16.56 3.89
CA PHE A 51 -3.56 15.82 2.85
C PHE A 51 -5.03 15.64 3.26
N ASP A 52 -5.98 15.73 2.36
CA ASP A 52 -7.41 15.60 2.68
C ASP A 52 -8.11 14.63 1.73
N PRO A 53 -8.50 13.41 2.16
CA PRO A 53 -8.30 12.87 3.50
C PRO A 53 -6.85 12.44 3.76
N GLU A 54 -6.45 12.39 5.02
CA GLU A 54 -5.11 11.92 5.42
C GLU A 54 -4.97 10.39 5.44
N ASN A 55 -6.10 9.66 5.54
CA ASN A 55 -6.15 8.21 5.43
C ASN A 55 -7.17 7.81 4.36
N VAL A 56 -6.70 7.12 3.32
CA VAL A 56 -7.54 6.58 2.25
C VAL A 56 -7.73 5.09 2.48
N VAL A 57 -8.97 4.59 2.37
CA VAL A 57 -9.27 3.15 2.36
C VAL A 57 -9.64 2.74 0.95
N ALA A 58 -8.83 1.89 0.33
CA ALA A 58 -8.91 1.53 -1.08
C ALA A 58 -8.69 0.02 -1.28
N GLN A 59 -9.34 -0.56 -2.29
CA GLN A 59 -9.19 -1.97 -2.66
C GLN A 59 -8.10 -2.16 -3.72
N ILE A 60 -7.61 -3.39 -3.87
CA ILE A 60 -6.69 -3.73 -4.95
C ILE A 60 -7.34 -3.40 -6.30
N GLY A 61 -6.62 -2.66 -7.15
CA GLY A 61 -7.08 -2.12 -8.43
C GLY A 61 -7.66 -0.72 -8.39
N ASP A 62 -7.90 -0.16 -7.20
CA ASP A 62 -8.29 1.25 -7.08
C ASP A 62 -7.13 2.19 -7.41
N THR A 63 -7.49 3.42 -7.78
CA THR A 63 -6.55 4.52 -7.98
C THR A 63 -6.65 5.49 -6.81
N VAL A 64 -5.51 5.96 -6.31
CA VAL A 64 -5.46 7.12 -5.42
C VAL A 64 -4.91 8.30 -6.23
N GLU A 65 -5.65 9.41 -6.26
CA GLU A 65 -5.38 10.59 -7.09
C GLU A 65 -5.17 11.83 -6.21
N TRP A 66 -3.97 12.42 -6.25
CA TRP A 66 -3.63 13.62 -5.49
C TRP A 66 -3.83 14.88 -6.34
N HIS A 67 -4.69 15.79 -5.85
CA HIS A 67 -4.96 17.10 -6.44
C HIS A 67 -4.25 18.19 -5.64
N PHE A 68 -3.33 18.90 -6.27
CA PHE A 68 -2.52 19.92 -5.61
C PHE A 68 -3.18 21.29 -5.70
N THR A 69 -3.31 21.96 -4.56
CA THR A 69 -3.81 23.35 -4.47
C THR A 69 -2.64 24.34 -4.40
N ALA A 70 -2.94 25.61 -4.14
CA ALA A 70 -1.97 26.69 -4.08
C ALA A 70 -0.76 26.41 -3.16
N ALA A 71 0.33 27.12 -3.45
CA ALA A 71 1.66 26.94 -2.84
C ALA A 71 2.39 25.68 -3.32
N ASN A 72 3.57 25.45 -2.74
CA ASN A 72 4.46 24.37 -3.16
C ASN A 72 4.33 23.18 -2.22
N HIS A 73 3.50 22.22 -2.62
CA HIS A 73 3.37 20.91 -2.00
C HIS A 73 3.87 19.82 -2.94
N SER A 74 4.21 18.67 -2.38
CA SER A 74 4.69 17.51 -3.12
C SER A 74 4.28 16.23 -2.39
N LEU A 75 4.58 15.10 -3.01
CA LEU A 75 4.23 13.77 -2.53
C LEU A 75 5.40 12.82 -2.73
N ALA A 76 5.80 12.11 -1.67
CA ALA A 76 6.82 11.06 -1.70
C ALA A 76 6.43 9.90 -0.79
N GLN A 77 6.79 8.68 -1.17
CA GLN A 77 6.56 7.49 -0.36
C GLN A 77 7.62 7.35 0.74
N SER A 78 7.19 7.00 1.95
CA SER A 78 8.03 6.62 3.07
C SER A 78 7.58 5.28 3.64
N ASP A 79 8.19 4.87 4.75
CA ASP A 79 7.66 3.82 5.61
C ASP A 79 7.17 4.40 6.94
N PHE A 80 6.54 3.55 7.76
CA PHE A 80 6.01 3.96 9.06
C PHE A 80 7.12 4.40 10.04
N ALA A 81 8.24 3.66 10.09
CA ALA A 81 9.30 3.87 11.06
C ALA A 81 10.22 5.05 10.70
N HIS A 82 10.32 5.37 9.41
CA HIS A 82 11.13 6.46 8.88
C HIS A 82 10.26 7.47 8.12
N PRO A 83 9.35 8.20 8.80
CA PRO A 83 8.64 9.29 8.16
C PRO A 83 9.61 10.36 7.66
N CYS A 84 9.14 11.18 6.73
CA CYS A 84 9.90 12.28 6.13
C CYS A 84 11.16 11.86 5.36
N LYS A 85 11.35 10.56 5.11
CA LYS A 85 12.46 10.01 4.34
C LYS A 85 11.92 9.08 3.25
N PRO A 86 12.54 9.06 2.06
CA PRO A 86 12.15 8.09 1.03
C PRO A 86 12.42 6.67 1.51
N LEU A 87 11.71 5.70 0.92
CA LEU A 87 12.04 4.29 1.12
C LEU A 87 13.53 4.04 0.86
N ALA A 88 14.20 3.41 1.83
CA ALA A 88 15.64 3.19 1.81
C ALA A 88 16.11 2.31 0.65
N ASP A 89 15.22 1.44 0.13
CA ASP A 89 15.50 0.58 -1.02
C ASP A 89 15.39 1.30 -2.37
N GLY A 90 15.03 2.58 -2.38
CA GLY A 90 14.89 3.41 -3.58
C GLY A 90 13.66 3.07 -4.43
N THR A 91 12.75 2.21 -3.94
CA THR A 91 11.59 1.73 -4.72
C THR A 91 10.31 2.54 -4.50
N GLY A 92 10.40 3.58 -3.68
CA GLY A 92 9.29 4.48 -3.39
C GLY A 92 9.01 5.47 -4.51
N PHE A 93 7.75 5.89 -4.62
CA PHE A 93 7.38 6.96 -5.55
C PHE A 93 7.80 8.34 -5.05
N PHE A 94 8.04 9.25 -5.99
CA PHE A 94 8.19 10.68 -5.73
C PHE A 94 7.59 11.46 -6.91
N ALA A 95 6.61 12.29 -6.61
CA ALA A 95 5.89 13.08 -7.61
C ALA A 95 6.73 14.27 -8.13
N GLY A 96 7.72 14.72 -7.36
CA GLY A 96 8.44 15.95 -7.64
C GLY A 96 7.64 17.20 -7.28
N PHE A 97 8.27 18.35 -7.47
CA PHE A 97 7.66 19.67 -7.23
C PHE A 97 7.04 20.27 -8.49
N ASN A 98 6.54 19.45 -9.41
CA ASN A 98 5.94 19.91 -10.68
C ASN A 98 4.49 20.40 -10.52
N PHE A 99 3.98 20.42 -9.28
CA PHE A 99 2.59 20.71 -8.96
C PHE A 99 2.36 22.10 -8.34
N VAL A 100 3.37 22.97 -8.33
CA VAL A 100 3.26 24.32 -7.76
C VAL A 100 2.25 25.16 -8.55
N THR A 101 1.34 25.81 -7.83
CA THR A 101 0.46 26.85 -8.39
C THR A 101 0.36 28.03 -7.43
N ALA A 102 0.18 29.24 -7.97
CA ALA A 102 0.00 30.45 -7.16
C ALA A 102 -1.41 30.48 -6.53
N GLU A 103 -2.41 30.04 -7.28
CA GLU A 103 -3.82 30.04 -6.91
C GLU A 103 -4.53 28.83 -7.53
N GLY A 104 -5.68 28.43 -6.98
CA GLY A 104 -6.48 27.33 -7.50
C GLY A 104 -5.76 25.97 -7.46
N GLN A 105 -6.13 25.08 -8.38
CA GLN A 105 -5.55 23.74 -8.51
C GLN A 105 -4.54 23.65 -9.64
N ASN A 106 -3.56 22.76 -9.48
CA ASN A 106 -2.66 22.42 -10.57
C ASN A 106 -3.44 21.74 -11.73
N PRO A 107 -3.08 22.02 -13.00
CA PRO A 107 -3.68 21.33 -14.16
C PRO A 107 -3.33 19.85 -14.25
N ASN A 108 -2.45 19.35 -13.38
CA ASN A 108 -2.09 17.94 -13.28
C ASN A 108 -2.35 17.40 -11.87
N VAL A 109 -2.56 16.09 -11.82
CA VAL A 109 -2.69 15.27 -10.62
C VAL A 109 -1.60 14.21 -10.62
N TYR A 110 -1.31 13.65 -9.46
CA TYR A 110 -0.48 12.44 -9.34
C TYR A 110 -1.37 11.24 -9.02
N GLN A 111 -1.13 10.09 -9.64
CA GLN A 111 -1.90 8.87 -9.40
C GLN A 111 -0.99 7.71 -9.04
N ILE A 112 -1.49 6.81 -8.19
CA ILE A 112 -0.95 5.45 -8.04
C ILE A 112 -2.07 4.42 -8.18
N THR A 113 -1.71 3.18 -8.49
CA THR A 113 -2.64 2.04 -8.40
C THR A 113 -2.36 1.25 -7.13
N VAL A 114 -3.41 0.88 -6.39
CA VAL A 114 -3.30 -0.02 -5.24
C VAL A 114 -3.12 -1.44 -5.75
N VAL A 115 -1.94 -2.03 -5.53
CA VAL A 115 -1.58 -3.36 -6.06
C VAL A 115 -1.69 -4.48 -5.03
N ASP A 116 -1.68 -4.14 -3.74
CA ASP A 116 -1.89 -5.05 -2.62
C ASP A 116 -2.51 -4.31 -1.42
N ASN A 117 -2.82 -5.03 -0.35
CA ASN A 117 -3.47 -4.49 0.84
C ASN A 117 -2.49 -3.89 1.87
N SER A 118 -1.20 -3.80 1.56
CA SER A 118 -0.22 -3.24 2.48
C SER A 118 -0.40 -1.73 2.65
N PRO A 119 -0.20 -1.18 3.86
CA PRO A 119 -0.26 0.26 4.06
C PRO A 119 0.79 1.00 3.22
N ILE A 120 0.38 2.08 2.56
CA ILE A 120 1.27 2.96 1.80
C ILE A 120 1.39 4.27 2.57
N TRP A 121 2.54 4.50 3.19
CA TRP A 121 2.84 5.73 3.91
C TRP A 121 3.49 6.76 2.99
N TYR A 122 3.09 8.02 3.11
CA TYR A 122 3.61 9.09 2.28
C TYR A 122 3.66 10.42 3.01
N TYR A 123 4.47 11.33 2.49
CA TYR A 123 4.72 12.63 3.09
C TYR A 123 4.91 13.72 2.04
N CYS A 124 4.81 14.97 2.47
CA CYS A 124 5.22 16.11 1.66
C CYS A 124 6.70 16.46 1.90
N PRO A 125 7.61 16.25 0.93
CA PRO A 125 9.03 16.52 1.08
C PRO A 125 9.41 18.00 0.93
N GLN A 126 8.48 18.95 1.09
CA GLN A 126 8.78 20.38 0.99
C GLN A 126 9.62 20.84 2.20
N PRO A 127 10.90 21.24 2.01
CA PRO A 127 11.75 21.68 3.10
C PRO A 127 11.38 23.07 3.62
N LYS A 128 10.86 23.97 2.77
CA LYS A 128 10.48 25.31 3.20
C LYS A 128 9.24 25.20 4.10
N GLY A 129 9.41 25.48 5.39
CA GLY A 129 8.36 25.27 6.39
C GLY A 129 8.24 23.81 6.84
N GLU A 130 9.22 22.96 6.51
CA GLU A 130 9.38 21.59 7.04
C GLU A 130 8.06 20.80 7.04
N HIS A 131 7.40 20.71 5.88
CA HIS A 131 6.00 20.29 5.80
C HIS A 131 5.74 18.94 6.50
N CYS A 132 6.57 17.93 6.23
CA CYS A 132 6.40 16.62 6.85
C CYS A 132 6.64 16.64 8.37
N VAL A 133 7.71 17.28 8.83
CA VAL A 133 8.03 17.37 10.27
C VAL A 133 6.91 18.12 11.02
N ASN A 134 6.26 19.06 10.34
CA ASN A 134 5.08 19.79 10.83
C ASN A 134 3.75 19.07 10.59
N GLY A 135 3.77 17.77 10.25
CA GLY A 135 2.58 16.91 10.25
C GLY A 135 1.94 16.65 8.89
N MET A 136 2.54 17.09 7.77
CA MET A 136 2.02 16.80 6.43
C MET A 136 2.41 15.39 5.96
N LEU A 137 1.71 14.41 6.52
CA LEU A 137 1.81 12.98 6.22
C LEU A 137 0.42 12.41 5.91
N GLY A 138 0.38 11.33 5.14
CA GLY A 138 -0.83 10.58 4.89
C GLY A 138 -0.53 9.10 4.69
N VAL A 139 -1.61 8.32 4.62
CA VAL A 139 -1.56 6.87 4.48
C VAL A 139 -2.68 6.36 3.59
N VAL A 140 -2.40 5.33 2.79
CA VAL A 140 -3.41 4.49 2.17
C VAL A 140 -3.45 3.17 2.93
N ASN A 141 -4.64 2.67 3.23
CA ASN A 141 -4.89 1.39 3.88
C ASN A 141 -4.14 1.23 5.21
N GLN A 142 -4.19 2.24 6.08
CA GLN A 142 -3.73 2.08 7.46
C GLN A 142 -4.49 0.91 8.12
N ASP A 143 -3.78 0.10 8.92
CA ASP A 143 -4.41 -0.98 9.71
C ASP A 143 -4.81 -0.45 11.09
N PRO A 144 -6.13 -0.27 11.36
CA PRO A 144 -6.61 0.25 12.63
C PRO A 144 -6.46 -0.74 13.80
N SER A 145 -6.09 -2.00 13.55
CA SER A 145 -5.88 -3.01 14.58
C SER A 145 -4.47 -2.97 15.21
N THR A 146 -3.59 -2.12 14.67
CA THR A 146 -2.19 -1.99 15.11
C THR A 146 -1.92 -0.61 15.70
N ASP A 147 -0.75 -0.44 16.33
CA ASP A 147 -0.23 0.86 16.73
C ASP A 147 0.36 1.66 15.56
N LYS A 148 0.43 1.08 14.36
CA LYS A 148 0.90 1.74 13.14
C LYS A 148 -0.20 2.61 12.53
N VAL A 149 -0.63 3.61 13.29
CA VAL A 149 -1.62 4.61 12.89
C VAL A 149 -0.96 5.95 12.58
N LEU A 150 -1.58 6.74 11.70
CA LEU A 150 -1.01 8.01 11.23
C LEU A 150 -0.67 9.00 12.36
N SER A 151 -1.46 9.04 13.44
CA SER A 151 -1.18 9.89 14.60
C SER A 151 0.17 9.54 15.25
N ASN A 152 0.50 8.25 15.32
CA ASN A 152 1.77 7.78 15.87
C ASN A 152 2.92 8.08 14.91
N GLN A 153 2.70 7.92 13.60
CA GLN A 153 3.69 8.29 12.59
C GLN A 153 4.01 9.81 12.63
N LYS A 154 3.00 10.66 12.80
CA LYS A 154 3.19 12.12 12.99
C LYS A 154 4.03 12.45 14.22
N THR A 155 3.90 11.68 15.29
CA THR A 155 4.73 11.84 16.50
C THR A 155 6.19 11.51 16.22
N ILE A 156 6.46 10.46 15.42
CA ILE A 156 7.82 10.13 14.97
C ILE A 156 8.36 11.23 14.05
N ALA A 157 7.54 11.73 13.12
CA ALA A 157 7.90 12.75 12.14
C ALA A 157 8.41 14.06 12.77
N ALA A 158 7.83 14.47 13.90
CA ALA A 158 8.22 15.68 14.61
C ALA A 158 9.68 15.63 15.16
N GLY A 159 10.27 14.44 15.28
CA GLY A 159 11.62 14.23 15.81
C GLY A 159 12.70 13.92 14.77
N VAL A 160 12.39 13.98 13.47
CA VAL A 160 13.34 13.60 12.40
C VAL A 160 13.66 14.76 11.48
N SER A 161 14.67 14.57 10.63
CA SER A 161 14.95 15.48 9.51
C SER A 161 14.18 15.07 8.26
N LEU A 162 13.74 16.06 7.49
CA LEU A 162 13.16 15.89 6.18
C LEU A 162 14.23 15.57 5.13
N VAL A 163 13.94 14.61 4.25
CA VAL A 163 14.77 14.27 3.10
C VAL A 163 13.94 14.35 1.83
N ILE A 164 14.46 15.04 0.82
CA ILE A 164 13.88 15.09 -0.52
C ILE A 164 14.40 13.89 -1.31
N PRO A 165 13.54 13.05 -1.92
CA PRO A 165 14.00 11.98 -2.80
C PRO A 165 14.75 12.56 -4.00
N GLY A 166 15.86 11.93 -4.39
CA GLY A 166 16.73 12.43 -5.46
C GLY A 166 16.22 12.20 -6.88
N THR A 167 15.13 11.46 -7.07
CA THR A 167 14.63 11.08 -8.41
C THR A 167 13.12 11.05 -8.43
N ILE A 168 12.52 11.74 -9.39
CA ILE A 168 11.07 11.66 -9.68
C ILE A 168 10.81 10.31 -10.32
N GLN A 169 9.97 9.49 -9.70
CA GLN A 169 9.70 8.12 -10.16
C GLN A 169 8.37 7.62 -9.62
N GLY A 170 7.80 6.62 -10.31
CA GLY A 170 6.55 5.96 -9.91
C GLY A 170 6.68 4.88 -8.84
N GLY A 171 7.91 4.45 -8.54
CA GLY A 171 8.15 3.34 -7.63
C GLY A 171 7.44 2.04 -8.05
N LYS A 172 7.31 1.10 -7.11
CA LYS A 172 6.66 -0.21 -7.34
C LYS A 172 5.16 -0.13 -7.63
N VAL A 173 4.48 0.90 -7.14
CA VAL A 173 3.03 1.13 -7.35
C VAL A 173 2.73 1.87 -8.67
N GLY A 174 3.76 2.12 -9.48
CA GLY A 174 3.63 2.66 -10.82
C GLY A 174 3.11 4.08 -10.88
N GLY A 175 3.44 4.93 -9.92
CA GLY A 175 2.89 6.28 -9.84
C GLY A 175 3.27 7.20 -11.01
N PHE A 176 2.33 8.03 -11.45
CA PHE A 176 2.53 8.90 -12.61
C PHE A 176 1.71 10.19 -12.54
N GLN A 177 2.15 11.19 -13.29
CA GLN A 177 1.42 12.43 -13.48
C GLN A 177 0.39 12.29 -14.60
N ARG A 178 -0.81 12.84 -14.41
CA ARG A 178 -1.87 12.91 -15.43
C ARG A 178 -2.51 14.30 -15.41
N ALA A 179 -3.13 14.69 -16.53
CA ALA A 179 -3.98 15.89 -16.54
C ALA A 179 -5.10 15.75 -15.49
N ASN A 180 -5.33 16.83 -14.73
CA ASN A 180 -6.36 16.91 -13.71
C ASN A 180 -7.73 16.74 -14.38
N PRO A 181 -8.50 15.69 -14.05
CA PRO A 181 -9.80 15.45 -14.66
C PRO A 181 -10.87 16.46 -14.20
N ASN A 182 -10.62 17.20 -13.12
CA ASN A 182 -11.56 18.17 -12.57
C ASN A 182 -10.85 19.45 -12.06
N PRO A 183 -10.26 20.25 -12.96
CA PRO A 183 -9.45 21.43 -12.58
C PRO A 183 -10.29 22.57 -11.99
N LEU A 184 -11.61 22.51 -12.09
CA LEU A 184 -12.56 23.52 -11.61
C LEU A 184 -13.38 23.04 -10.40
N SER A 185 -13.00 21.91 -9.77
CA SER A 185 -13.78 21.32 -8.67
C SER A 185 -13.92 22.18 -7.42
N GLY A 186 -13.21 23.32 -7.36
CA GLY A 186 -13.43 24.35 -6.34
C GLY A 186 -13.04 23.93 -4.92
N PHE A 187 -12.09 22.99 -4.80
CA PHE A 187 -11.48 22.62 -3.53
C PHE A 187 -10.89 23.83 -2.79
#